data_AF-A0A2J8WRY5-F1
#
_entry.id   AF-A0A2J8WRY5-F1
#
_cell.length_a   1.000
_cell.length_b   1.000
_cell.length_c   1.000
_cell.angle_alpha   90.00
_cell.angle_beta   90.00
_cell.angle_gamma   90.00
#
_symmetry.space_group_name_H-M   'P 1'
#
loop_
_entity.id
_entity.type
_entity.pdbx_description
1 polymer ?
#
loop_
_entity_poly.entity_id
_entity_poly.type
_entity_poly.pdbx_seq_one_letter_code
_entity_poly.pdbx_strand_id
1 'polypeptide(L)'
;MVRTKTWTLKKHFVGYPTNSDFELKTAELPPLKNGEVLLEALFLTVDPYMRVVESKNAALPKGTIVLASPGWTTHSISDGKDLEKLLTEWPDTIPLSLALGTVGMPGLTAYFGLLEICG
;
A
#
# COMPACT_ATOMS: atom_id res chain seq x y z
N MET A 1 -22.76 10.81 1.65
CA MET A 1 -22.18 9.50 2.02
C MET A 1 -21.00 9.25 1.09
N VAL A 2 -19.82 8.93 1.61
CA VAL A 2 -18.61 8.74 0.79
C VAL A 2 -18.57 7.31 0.27
N ARG A 3 -18.37 7.13 -1.04
CA ARG A 3 -18.21 5.80 -1.66
C ARG A 3 -16.74 5.56 -1.93
N THR A 4 -16.23 4.44 -1.45
CA THR A 4 -14.87 3.99 -1.75
C THR A 4 -14.89 2.87 -2.79
N LYS A 5 -13.93 2.90 -3.71
CA LYS A 5 -13.61 1.79 -4.62
C LYS A 5 -12.38 1.08 -4.11
N THR A 6 -12.45 -0.24 -4.00
CA THR A 6 -11.36 -1.08 -3.51
C THR A 6 -11.13 -2.24 -4.45
N TRP A 7 -9.88 -2.42 -4.88
CA TRP A 7 -9.47 -3.64 -5.55
C TRP A 7 -9.32 -4.75 -4.52
N THR A 8 -10.00 -5.87 -4.76
CA THR A 8 -9.93 -7.06 -3.93
C THR A 8 -9.35 -8.22 -4.71
N LEU A 9 -8.59 -9.06 -4.03
CA LEU A 9 -8.10 -10.32 -4.61
C LEU A 9 -9.28 -11.30 -4.67
N LYS A 10 -9.75 -11.59 -5.88
CA LYS A 10 -10.83 -12.56 -6.13
C LYS A 10 -10.32 -13.99 -6.06
N LYS A 11 -9.10 -14.22 -6.54
CA LYS A 11 -8.45 -15.54 -6.59
C LYS A 11 -6.96 -15.40 -6.32
N HIS A 12 -6.36 -16.38 -5.66
CA HIS A 12 -4.90 -16.47 -5.59
C HIS A 12 -4.31 -16.70 -6.98
N PHE A 13 -3.19 -16.04 -7.27
CA PHE A 13 -2.55 -16.12 -8.58
C PHE A 13 -1.98 -17.52 -8.83
N VAL A 14 -2.19 -18.01 -10.05
CA VAL A 14 -1.51 -19.19 -10.59
C VAL A 14 -0.62 -18.72 -11.73
N GLY A 15 0.70 -18.72 -11.51
CA GLY A 15 1.65 -18.06 -12.41
C GLY A 15 1.64 -16.54 -12.23
N TYR A 16 1.66 -15.80 -13.35
CA TYR A 16 1.54 -14.34 -13.34
C TYR A 16 0.10 -13.90 -13.04
N PRO A 17 -0.11 -12.77 -12.34
CA PRO A 17 -1.44 -12.22 -12.12
C PRO A 17 -2.16 -11.92 -13.43
N THR A 18 -3.46 -12.19 -13.47
CA THR A 18 -4.34 -11.85 -14.58
C THR A 18 -5.45 -10.90 -14.10
N ASN A 19 -6.09 -10.19 -15.03
CA ASN A 19 -7.22 -9.31 -14.69
C ASN A 19 -8.35 -10.05 -13.97
N SER A 20 -8.52 -11.35 -14.23
CA SER A 20 -9.59 -12.17 -13.63
C SER A 20 -9.37 -12.50 -12.15
N ASP A 21 -8.14 -12.30 -11.66
CA ASP A 21 -7.78 -12.53 -10.27
C ASP A 21 -8.14 -11.37 -9.35
N PHE A 22 -8.53 -10.22 -9.93
CA PHE A 22 -8.91 -9.02 -9.22
C PHE A 22 -10.39 -8.69 -9.45
N GLU A 23 -11.00 -8.09 -8.44
CA GLU A 23 -12.36 -7.59 -8.51
C GLU A 23 -12.45 -6.22 -7.87
N LEU A 24 -12.97 -5.24 -8.62
CA LEU A 24 -13.22 -3.90 -8.13
C LEU A 24 -14.56 -3.88 -7.40
N LYS A 25 -14.53 -3.59 -6.11
CA LYS A 25 -15.73 -3.42 -5.28
C LYS A 25 -15.95 -1.96 -4.95
N THR A 26 -17.21 -1.56 -4.84
CA THR A 26 -17.60 -0.23 -4.37
C THR A 26 -18.43 -0.37 -3.11
N ALA A 27 -18.07 0.33 -2.05
CA ALA A 27 -18.76 0.30 -0.76
C ALA A 27 -18.99 1.73 -0.23
N GLU A 28 -19.97 1.89 0.65
CA GLU A 28 -20.18 3.13 1.39
C GLU A 28 -19.42 3.10 2.71
N LEU A 29 -18.71 4.18 3.00
CA LEU A 29 -18.03 4.34 4.29
C LEU A 29 -19.01 4.87 5.34
N PRO A 30 -18.90 4.41 6.60
CA PRO A 30 -19.69 4.95 7.70
C PRO A 30 -19.27 6.41 8.00
N PRO A 31 -20.08 7.17 8.76
CA PRO A 31 -19.67 8.46 9.30
C PRO A 31 -18.43 8.32 10.21
N LEU A 32 -17.58 9.34 10.23
CA LEU A 32 -16.43 9.40 11.13
C LEU A 32 -16.87 9.42 12.60
N LYS A 33 -16.13 8.70 13.43
CA LYS A 33 -16.18 8.81 14.89
C LYS A 33 -15.16 9.83 15.39
N ASN A 34 -15.25 10.19 16.67
CA ASN A 34 -14.30 11.09 17.31
C ASN A 34 -12.88 10.51 17.24
N GLY A 35 -11.93 11.32 16.75
CA GLY A 35 -10.53 10.93 16.58
C GLY A 35 -10.23 10.18 15.28
N GLU A 36 -11.23 9.88 14.46
CA GLU A 36 -11.02 9.29 13.13
C GLU A 36 -10.86 10.37 12.05
N VAL A 37 -10.12 10.02 11.00
CA VAL A 37 -9.92 10.82 9.79
C VAL A 37 -10.37 10.05 8.55
N LEU A 38 -10.94 10.76 7.58
CA LEU A 38 -11.19 10.24 6.24
C LEU A 38 -9.99 10.58 5.36
N LEU A 39 -9.44 9.57 4.69
CA LEU A 39 -8.33 9.70 3.75
C LEU A 39 -8.84 9.50 2.33
N GLU A 40 -8.33 10.30 1.40
CA GLU A 40 -8.50 10.13 -0.05
C GLU A 40 -7.13 9.80 -0.65
N ALA A 41 -7.05 8.73 -1.44
CA ALA A 41 -5.80 8.28 -2.04
C ALA A 41 -5.42 9.19 -3.22
N LEU A 42 -4.33 9.96 -3.06
CA LEU A 42 -3.75 10.75 -4.16
C LEU A 42 -2.87 9.89 -5.08
N PHE A 43 -2.06 9.03 -4.48
CA PHE A 43 -1.16 8.11 -5.18
C PHE A 43 -1.19 6.75 -4.49
N LEU A 44 -1.14 5.68 -5.28
CA LEU A 44 -0.99 4.31 -4.79
C LEU A 44 0.25 3.68 -5.44
N THR A 45 0.98 2.88 -4.67
CA THR A 45 2.13 2.11 -5.17
C THR A 45 1.72 0.67 -5.49
N VAL A 46 2.49 0.04 -6.36
CA VAL A 46 2.48 -1.40 -6.60
C VAL A 46 3.92 -1.89 -6.52
N ASP A 47 4.14 -2.93 -5.72
CA ASP A 47 5.49 -3.36 -5.36
C ASP A 47 5.66 -4.87 -5.54
N PRO A 48 6.87 -5.36 -5.89
CA PRO A 48 7.11 -6.79 -6.03
C PRO A 48 6.74 -7.61 -4.78
N TYR A 49 6.92 -7.05 -3.58
CA TYR A 49 6.62 -7.76 -2.31
C TYR A 49 5.13 -8.10 -2.17
N MET A 50 4.25 -7.41 -2.89
CA MET A 50 2.81 -7.73 -2.87
C MET A 50 2.57 -9.17 -3.32
N ARG A 51 3.49 -9.76 -4.10
CA ARG A 51 3.54 -11.18 -4.39
C ARG A 51 4.43 -11.92 -3.37
N VAL A 52 3.86 -12.84 -2.59
CA VAL A 52 4.67 -13.73 -1.71
C VAL A 52 5.38 -14.79 -2.55
N VAL A 53 6.57 -14.47 -3.06
CA VAL A 53 7.38 -15.34 -3.92
C VAL A 53 7.96 -16.55 -3.20
N GLU A 54 8.17 -16.46 -1.89
CA GLU A 54 8.57 -17.55 -1.00
C GLU A 54 7.99 -17.33 0.39
N SER A 55 7.70 -18.41 1.12
CA SER A 55 7.22 -18.31 2.50
C SER A 55 7.58 -19.53 3.32
N LYS A 56 8.01 -19.27 4.56
CA LYS A 56 8.14 -20.27 5.64
C LYS A 56 7.06 -20.07 6.72
N ASN A 57 6.08 -19.20 6.46
CA ASN A 57 4.96 -18.94 7.35
C ASN A 57 3.73 -19.68 6.82
N ALA A 58 3.25 -20.67 7.58
CA ALA A 58 2.09 -21.48 7.19
C ALA A 58 0.81 -20.65 6.98
N ALA A 59 0.68 -19.48 7.63
CA ALA A 59 -0.46 -18.57 7.45
C ALA A 59 -0.37 -17.72 6.18
N LEU A 60 0.81 -17.62 5.55
CA LEU A 60 1.05 -16.80 4.35
C LEU A 60 1.80 -17.64 3.29
N PRO A 61 1.21 -18.70 2.73
CA PRO A 61 1.91 -19.57 1.78
C PRO A 61 2.44 -18.82 0.55
N LYS A 62 3.45 -19.39 -0.12
CA LYS A 62 3.95 -18.88 -1.42
C LYS A 62 2.77 -18.75 -2.40
N GLY A 63 2.55 -17.56 -2.95
CA GLY A 63 1.31 -17.27 -3.70
C GLY A 63 0.46 -16.19 -3.07
N THR A 64 0.53 -16.05 -1.74
CA THR A 64 -0.31 -15.12 -0.98
C THR A 64 -0.01 -13.69 -1.36
N ILE A 65 -1.04 -12.84 -1.32
CA ILE A 65 -0.91 -11.40 -1.49
C ILE A 65 -1.19 -10.77 -0.15
N VAL A 66 -0.30 -9.86 0.24
CA VAL A 66 -0.46 -9.04 1.43
C VAL A 66 -0.78 -7.62 0.99
N LEU A 67 -1.77 -7.01 1.63
CA LEU A 67 -2.05 -5.58 1.51
C LEU A 67 -1.42 -4.89 2.72
N ALA A 68 -0.57 -3.89 2.46
CA ALA A 68 -0.21 -2.92 3.49
C ALA A 68 -1.37 -1.92 3.64
N SER A 69 -1.71 -1.56 4.86
CA SER A 69 -2.88 -0.72 5.19
C SER A 69 -2.75 0.69 4.60
N PRO A 70 -3.80 1.29 4.01
CA PRO A 70 -5.17 0.78 3.82
C PRO A 70 -5.36 -0.06 2.54
N GLY A 71 -4.30 -0.30 1.77
CA GLY A 71 -4.30 -1.13 0.57
C GLY A 71 -4.77 -0.39 -0.68
N TRP A 72 -5.22 -1.13 -1.69
CA TRP A 72 -5.68 -0.59 -2.98
C TRP A 72 -7.11 -0.06 -2.90
N THR A 73 -7.28 1.08 -2.23
CA THR A 73 -8.58 1.73 -2.04
C THR A 73 -8.52 3.24 -2.29
N THR A 74 -9.61 3.81 -2.82
CA THR A 74 -9.68 5.26 -3.09
C THR A 74 -9.90 6.09 -1.83
N HIS A 75 -10.57 5.53 -0.84
CA HIS A 75 -10.90 6.21 0.42
C HIS A 75 -10.88 5.21 1.58
N SER A 76 -10.41 5.66 2.73
CA SER A 76 -10.36 4.86 3.96
C SER A 76 -10.55 5.71 5.21
N ILE A 77 -10.98 5.09 6.29
CA ILE A 77 -11.06 5.72 7.62
C ILE A 77 -9.92 5.16 8.47
N SER A 78 -9.22 6.02 9.19
CA SER A 78 -8.15 5.66 10.13
C SER A 78 -8.32 6.42 11.45
N ASP A 79 -7.87 5.83 12.56
CA ASP A 79 -7.77 6.50 13.87
C ASP A 79 -6.44 7.25 14.07
N GLY A 80 -5.62 7.32 13.01
CA GLY A 80 -4.34 8.02 12.96
C GLY A 80 -3.13 7.21 13.43
N LYS A 81 -3.31 6.03 14.04
CA LYS A 81 -2.18 5.26 14.61
C LYS A 81 -1.34 4.54 13.56
N ASP A 82 -1.92 4.24 12.41
CA ASP A 82 -1.29 3.58 11.26
C ASP A 82 -0.79 4.57 10.20
N LEU A 83 -0.82 5.88 10.50
CA LEU A 83 -0.41 6.93 9.56
C LEU A 83 1.00 7.43 9.86
N GLU A 84 1.80 7.52 8.80
CA GLU A 84 3.12 8.15 8.84
C GLU A 84 3.04 9.54 8.20
N LYS A 85 3.60 10.54 8.87
CA LYS A 85 3.72 11.89 8.30
C LYS A 85 4.86 11.90 7.28
N LEU A 86 4.69 12.64 6.20
CA LEU A 86 5.81 12.98 5.33
C LEU A 86 6.89 13.76 6.09
N LEU A 87 8.10 13.79 5.54
CA LEU A 87 9.20 14.60 6.04
C LEU A 87 8.73 16.05 6.22
N THR A 88 9.04 16.64 7.38
CA THR A 88 8.59 17.98 7.76
C THR A 88 8.97 19.06 6.73
N GLU A 89 10.10 18.88 6.04
CA GLU A 89 10.62 19.80 5.03
C GLU A 89 10.51 19.24 3.60
N TRP A 90 9.37 18.64 3.26
CA TRP A 90 9.12 18.21 1.90
C TRP A 90 8.98 19.42 0.95
N PRO A 91 9.80 19.55 -0.12
CA PRO A 91 9.73 20.70 -0.99
C PRO A 91 8.56 20.61 -1.97
N ASP A 92 7.86 21.72 -2.17
CA ASP A 92 6.72 21.80 -3.12
C ASP A 92 7.15 21.66 -4.60
N THR A 93 8.45 21.64 -4.87
CA THR A 93 9.03 21.53 -6.21
C THR A 93 9.13 20.09 -6.71
N ILE A 94 8.92 19.08 -5.85
CA ILE A 94 9.00 17.67 -6.24
C ILE A 94 7.65 16.95 -6.00
N PRO A 95 7.30 15.96 -6.84
CA PRO A 95 6.04 15.25 -6.70
C PRO A 95 5.95 14.46 -5.37
N LEU A 96 4.80 14.55 -4.70
CA LEU A 96 4.51 13.79 -3.47
C LEU A 96 4.66 12.27 -3.66
N SER A 97 4.41 11.76 -4.87
CA SER A 97 4.54 10.33 -5.18
C SER A 97 5.97 9.79 -5.00
N LEU A 98 7.00 10.65 -4.94
CA LEU A 98 8.36 10.22 -4.64
C LEU A 98 8.51 9.61 -3.23
N ALA A 99 7.59 9.92 -2.31
CA ALA A 99 7.54 9.31 -0.99
C ALA A 99 7.24 7.80 -1.03
N LEU A 100 6.68 7.31 -2.14
CA LEU A 100 6.43 5.89 -2.38
C LEU A 100 7.59 5.19 -3.12
N GLY A 101 8.66 5.92 -3.45
CA GLY A 101 9.74 5.45 -4.31
C GLY A 101 11.12 5.90 -3.83
N THR A 102 11.75 6.80 -4.58
CA THR A 102 13.13 7.26 -4.35
C THR A 102 13.35 7.87 -2.98
N VAL A 103 12.37 8.59 -2.44
CA VAL A 103 12.43 9.20 -1.09
C VAL A 103 11.49 8.43 -0.15
N GLY A 104 11.49 7.11 -0.28
CA GLY A 104 10.62 6.19 0.44
C GLY A 104 11.25 4.82 0.61
N MET A 105 10.42 3.80 0.86
CA MET A 105 10.88 2.43 1.12
C MET A 105 11.82 1.87 0.00
N PRO A 106 11.52 2.02 -1.30
CA PRO A 106 12.43 1.54 -2.34
C PRO A 106 13.80 2.26 -2.33
N GLY A 107 13.82 3.58 -2.13
CA GLY A 107 15.05 4.36 -2.00
C GLY A 107 15.88 3.97 -0.78
N LEU A 108 15.24 3.80 0.38
CA LEU A 108 15.89 3.32 1.60
C LEU A 108 16.46 1.92 1.42
N THR A 109 15.74 1.03 0.73
CA THR A 109 16.21 -0.32 0.39
C THR A 109 17.51 -0.26 -0.41
N ALA A 110 17.58 0.60 -1.43
CA ALA A 110 18.79 0.78 -2.23
C ALA A 110 19.94 1.39 -1.41
N TYR A 111 19.66 2.43 -0.62
CA TYR A 111 20.65 3.13 0.20
C TYR A 111 21.32 2.19 1.20
N PHE A 112 20.52 1.54 2.07
CA PHE A 112 21.05 0.68 3.12
C PHE A 112 21.66 -0.59 2.54
N GLY A 113 21.05 -1.17 1.50
CA GLY A 113 21.60 -2.34 0.82
C GLY A 113 23.00 -2.09 0.27
N LEU A 114 23.21 -0.94 -0.37
CA LEU A 114 24.50 -0.62 -0.96
C LEU A 114 25.52 -0.15 0.08
N LEU A 115 25.15 0.78 0.97
CA LEU A 115 26.12 1.52 1.78
C LEU A 115 26.41 0.90 3.13
N GLU A 116 25.46 0.18 3.74
CA GLU A 116 25.65 -0.41 5.07
C GLU A 116 25.81 -1.94 5.04
N ILE A 117 25.30 -2.60 3.99
CA ILE A 117 25.36 -4.07 3.89
C ILE A 117 26.47 -4.52 2.94
N CYS A 118 26.58 -3.90 1.75
CA CYS A 118 27.58 -4.28 0.74
C CYS A 118 28.87 -3.45 0.80
N GLY A 119 28.82 -2.24 1.37
CA GLY A 119 29.96 -1.34 1.54
C GLY A 119 30.89 -1.80 2.66
#